data_AF-A0A0F8Z6Y2-F1
#
_entry.id   AF-A0A0F8Z6Y2-F1
#
_cell.length_a   1.000
_cell.length_b   1.000
_cell.length_c   1.000
_cell.angle_alpha   90.00
_cell.angle_beta   90.00
_cell.angle_gamma   90.00
#
_symmetry.space_group_name_H-M   'P 1'
#
loop_
_entity.id
_entity.type
_entity.pdbx_description
1 polymer ?
#
loop_
_entity_poly.entity_id
_entity_poly.type
_entity_poly.pdbx_seq_one_letter_code
_entity_poly.pdbx_strand_id
1 'polypeptide(L)'
;MGWSLDLLNISIDKIFGKIKHQVVKPDAIRHYVYFNYEGEIDIDKKRQLVKLFPDDVFVIFHPNTLGPDEKSGPSPMSQVSG
;
A
#
# COMPACT_ATOMS: atom_id res chain seq x y z
N MET A 1 -1.70 -6.52 20.22
CA MET A 1 -0.41 -6.86 19.58
C MET A 1 -0.42 -6.17 18.22
N GLY A 2 0.44 -5.18 18.00
CA GLY A 2 0.47 -4.43 16.74
C GLY A 2 1.36 -5.13 15.71
N TRP A 3 0.83 -5.40 14.52
CA TRP A 3 1.64 -5.75 13.37
C TRP A 3 2.31 -4.47 12.84
N SER A 4 3.56 -4.55 12.37
CA SER A 4 4.28 -3.39 11.85
C SER A 4 4.50 -3.54 10.34
N LEU A 5 4.17 -2.48 9.59
CA LEU A 5 4.39 -2.41 8.14
C LEU A 5 5.85 -2.62 7.78
N ASP A 6 6.80 -2.13 8.59
CA ASP A 6 8.23 -2.31 8.36
C ASP A 6 8.64 -3.78 8.32
N LEU A 7 8.08 -4.60 9.21
CA LEU A 7 8.37 -6.05 9.24
C LEU A 7 7.73 -6.77 8.05
N LEU A 8 6.55 -6.32 7.64
CA LEU A 8 5.85 -6.87 6.48
C LEU A 8 6.55 -6.49 5.18
N ASN A 9 7.04 -5.26 5.03
CA ASN A 9 7.72 -4.77 3.84
C ASN A 9 8.87 -5.70 3.41
N ILE A 10 9.66 -6.23 4.35
CA ILE A 10 10.73 -7.20 4.04
C ILE A 10 10.18 -8.47 3.39
N SER A 11 9.03 -8.96 3.86
CA SER A 11 8.39 -10.17 3.33
C SER A 11 7.70 -9.89 2.00
N ILE A 12 7.11 -8.71 1.85
CA ILE A 12 6.48 -8.23 0.62
C ILE A 12 7.55 -8.09 -0.47
N ASP A 13 8.70 -7.48 -0.19
CA ASP A 13 9.83 -7.39 -1.12
C ASP A 13 10.28 -8.78 -1.61
N LYS A 14 10.24 -9.80 -0.77
CA LYS A 14 10.56 -11.18 -1.18
C LYS A 14 9.51 -11.80 -2.11
N ILE A 15 8.22 -11.50 -1.91
CA ILE A 15 7.12 -12.03 -2.74
C ILE A 15 7.07 -11.32 -4.10
N PHE A 16 7.23 -10.00 -4.09
CA PHE A 16 7.07 -9.15 -5.27
C PHE A 16 8.39 -8.90 -6.00
N GLY A 17 9.53 -9.12 -5.33
CA GLY A 17 10.86 -9.03 -5.91
C GLY A 17 11.13 -7.64 -6.49
N LYS A 18 11.30 -7.58 -7.82
CA LYS A 18 11.57 -6.31 -8.53
C LYS A 18 10.34 -5.46 -8.81
N ILE A 19 9.14 -5.93 -8.43
CA ILE A 19 7.90 -5.19 -8.66
C ILE A 19 7.87 -4.00 -7.71
N LYS A 20 7.87 -2.80 -8.28
CA LYS A 20 7.67 -1.57 -7.49
C LYS A 20 6.30 -1.62 -6.86
N HIS A 21 6.27 -1.47 -5.55
CA HIS A 21 5.05 -1.49 -4.77
C HIS A 21 5.12 -0.48 -3.63
N GLN A 22 3.97 -0.02 -3.17
CA GLN A 22 3.83 0.86 -2.03
C GLN A 22 2.66 0.40 -1.19
N VAL A 23 2.89 0.30 0.12
CA VAL A 23 1.90 -0.15 1.09
C VAL A 23 1.46 1.06 1.90
N VAL A 24 0.21 1.49 1.75
CA VAL A 24 -0.33 2.68 2.43
C VAL A 24 -1.38 2.25 3.45
N LYS A 25 -1.18 2.65 4.70
CA LYS A 25 -2.19 2.54 5.76
C LYS A 25 -2.87 3.90 5.92
N PRO A 26 -4.11 4.07 5.45
CA PRO A 26 -4.77 5.37 5.42
C PRO A 26 -5.14 5.90 6.81
N ASP A 27 -5.29 5.02 7.81
CA ASP A 27 -5.72 5.42 9.15
C ASP A 27 -5.21 4.42 10.21
N ALA A 28 -4.95 4.90 11.44
CA ALA A 28 -4.53 4.05 12.56
C ALA A 28 -5.66 3.16 13.10
N ILE A 29 -6.91 3.58 12.91
CA ILE A 29 -8.13 2.98 13.47
C ILE A 29 -8.70 1.90 12.55
N ARG A 30 -8.43 2.01 11.24
CA ARG A 30 -8.99 1.13 10.23
C ARG A 30 -8.00 0.04 9.83
N HIS A 31 -8.45 -1.20 9.78
CA HIS A 31 -7.67 -2.35 9.33
C HIS A 31 -7.73 -2.50 7.80
N TYR A 32 -7.45 -1.43 7.06
CA TYR A 32 -7.36 -1.47 5.60
C TYR A 32 -5.95 -1.09 5.17
N VAL A 33 -5.44 -1.75 4.14
CA VAL A 33 -4.14 -1.48 3.55
C VAL A 33 -4.30 -1.35 2.04
N TYR A 34 -3.85 -0.24 1.48
CA TYR A 34 -3.74 -0.10 0.04
C TYR A 34 -2.38 -0.64 -0.42
N PHE A 35 -2.43 -1.58 -1.34
CA PHE A 35 -1.26 -2.13 -2.01
C PHE A 35 -1.22 -1.61 -3.44
N ASN A 36 -0.42 -0.58 -3.65
CA ASN A 36 -0.17 0.01 -4.96
C ASN A 36 1.00 -0.75 -5.61
N TYR A 37 0.88 -1.16 -6.87
CA TYR A 37 1.96 -1.86 -7.57
C TYR A 37 2.02 -1.50 -9.06
N GLU A 38 3.21 -1.59 -9.64
CA GLU A 38 3.45 -1.35 -11.06
C GLU A 38 3.53 -2.67 -11.83
N GLY A 39 2.77 -2.78 -12.93
CA GLY A 39 2.75 -3.98 -13.78
C GLY A 39 1.70 -5.00 -13.35
N GLU A 40 1.95 -6.27 -13.70
CA GLU A 40 1.00 -7.37 -13.46
C GLU A 40 1.47 -8.26 -12.30
N ILE A 41 0.52 -8.65 -11.44
CA ILE A 41 0.78 -9.57 -10.33
C ILE A 41 -0.15 -10.77 -10.43
N ASP A 42 0.44 -11.95 -10.33
CA ASP A 42 -0.30 -13.21 -10.28
C ASP A 42 -1.21 -13.30 -9.06
N ILE A 43 -2.28 -14.08 -9.20
CA ILE A 43 -3.22 -14.34 -8.12
C ILE A 43 -2.55 -15.06 -6.94
N ASP A 44 -1.54 -15.90 -7.19
CA ASP A 44 -0.74 -16.53 -6.15
C ASP A 44 0.04 -15.51 -5.32
N LYS A 45 0.63 -14.48 -5.95
CA LYS A 45 1.31 -13.40 -5.23
C LYS A 45 0.33 -12.59 -4.40
N LYS A 46 -0.86 -12.30 -4.92
CA LYS A 46 -1.94 -11.64 -4.15
C LYS A 46 -2.34 -12.46 -2.92
N ARG A 47 -2.49 -13.78 -3.07
CA ARG A 47 -2.81 -14.68 -1.95
C ARG A 47 -1.69 -14.74 -0.91
N GLN A 48 -0.43 -14.80 -1.35
CA GLN A 48 0.72 -14.77 -0.43
C GLN A 48 0.78 -13.45 0.33
N LEU A 49 0.51 -12.33 -0.34
CA LEU A 49 0.45 -11.01 0.30
C LEU A 49 -0.60 -10.97 1.40
N VAL A 50 -1.84 -11.36 1.10
CA VAL A 50 -2.95 -11.33 2.08
C VAL A 50 -2.64 -12.20 3.30
N LYS A 51 -1.97 -13.35 3.11
CA LYS A 51 -1.54 -14.23 4.22
C LYS A 51 -0.51 -13.62 5.16
N LEU A 52 0.20 -12.56 4.75
CA LEU A 52 1.13 -11.85 5.63
C LEU A 52 0.42 -10.93 6.61
N PHE A 53 -0.80 -10.50 6.27
CA PHE A 53 -1.60 -9.65 7.14
C PHE A 53 -2.49 -10.51 8.05
N PRO A 54 -2.82 -10.04 9.26
CA PRO A 54 -3.77 -10.72 10.12
C PRO A 54 -5.19 -10.68 9.52
N ASP A 55 -6.05 -11.64 9.90
CA ASP A 55 -7.37 -11.86 9.30
C ASP A 55 -8.32 -10.65 9.36
N ASP A 56 -8.08 -9.72 10.29
CA ASP A 56 -8.86 -8.50 10.45
C ASP A 56 -8.46 -7.39 9.47
N VAL A 57 -7.39 -7.57 8.69
CA VAL A 57 -6.87 -6.58 7.75
C VAL A 57 -7.31 -6.86 6.32
N PHE A 58 -7.98 -5.88 5.72
CA PHE A 58 -8.37 -5.92 4.31
C PHE A 58 -7.30 -5.27 3.44
N VAL A 59 -6.80 -6.02 2.47
CA VAL A 59 -5.82 -5.55 1.49
C VAL A 59 -6.53 -5.18 0.18
N ILE A 60 -6.40 -3.93 -0.22
CA ILE A 60 -7.00 -3.40 -1.45
C ILE A 60 -5.88 -3.22 -2.47
N PHE A 61 -5.98 -3.91 -3.60
CA PHE A 61 -4.97 -3.94 -4.65
C PHE A 61 -5.27 -2.87 -5.70
N HIS A 62 -4.38 -1.89 -5.86
CA HIS A 62 -4.49 -0.89 -6.90
C HIS A 62 -3.33 -1.01 -7.91
N PRO A 63 -3.60 -1.46 -9.15
CA PRO A 63 -2.58 -1.49 -10.20
C PRO A 63 -2.26 -0.07 -10.68
N ASN A 64 -1.01 0.16 -11.09
CA ASN A 64 -0.52 1.35 -11.80
C ASN A 64 -0.83 2.70 -11.11
N THR A 65 -0.92 2.67 -9.80
CA THR A 65 -1.29 3.80 -8.93
C THR A 65 -0.20 4.06 -7.90
N LEU A 66 1.06 3.88 -8.30
CA LEU A 66 2.17 4.51 -7.60
C LEU A 66 1.98 6.02 -7.77
N GLY A 67 1.21 6.60 -6.86
CA GLY A 67 1.01 8.03 -6.75
C GLY A 67 2.35 8.71 -6.54
N PRO A 68 2.41 10.04 -6.77
CA PRO A 68 3.67 10.76 -6.67
C PRO A 68 4.31 10.47 -5.30
N ASP A 69 5.61 10.20 -5.36
CA ASP A 69 6.54 10.16 -4.23
C ASP A 69 6.10 11.12 -3.13
N GLU A 70 6.37 10.79 -1.87
CA GLU A 70 5.98 11.50 -0.63
C GLU A 70 6.55 12.94 -0.51
N LYS A 71 6.69 13.65 -1.63
CA LYS A 71 6.85 15.09 -1.81
C LYS A 71 5.62 15.79 -2.38
N SER A 72 4.49 15.10 -2.54
CA SER A 72 3.21 15.76 -2.83
C SER A 72 2.38 15.87 -1.56
N GLY A 73 2.85 16.72 -0.64
CA GLY A 73 1.97 17.27 0.39
C GLY A 73 0.76 17.94 -0.29
N PRO A 74 -0.36 18.12 0.43
CA PRO A 74 -1.53 18.77 -0.14
C PRO A 74 -1.10 20.13 -0.70
N SER A 75 -1.25 20.34 -2.01
CA SER A 75 -1.13 21.68 -2.56
C SER A 75 -2.16 22.53 -1.83
N PRO A 76 -1.78 23.57 -1.06
CA PRO A 76 -2.75 24.46 -0.47
C PRO A 76 -3.53 25.07 -1.63
N MET A 77 -4.82 24.77 -1.69
CA MET A 77 -5.72 25.31 -2.67
C MET A 77 -5.72 26.82 -2.46
N SER A 78 -5.06 27.56 -3.36
CA SER A 78 -5.07 29.02 -3.35
C SER A 78 -6.51 29.50 -3.41
N GLN A 79 -6.99 30.03 -2.30
CA GLN A 79 -8.29 30.66 -2.17
C GLN A 79 -8.27 31.93 -3.03
N VAL A 80 -8.76 31.84 -4.27
CA VAL A 80 -9.17 33.02 -5.04
C VAL A 80 -10.52 33.47 -4.48
N SER A 81 -10.49 34.50 -3.64
CA SER A 81 -11.65 35.31 -3.35
C SER A 81 -11.69 36.45 -4.37
N GLY A 82 -12.70 36.42 -5.23
CA GLY A 82 -13.15 37.58 -6.01
C GLY A 82 -14.16 38.40 -5.24
#